data_AF-A0A2D0KRP6-F1
#
_entry.id   AF-A0A2D0KRP6-F1
#
_cell.length_a   1.000
_cell.length_b   1.000
_cell.length_c   1.000
_cell.angle_alpha   90.00
_cell.angle_beta   90.00
_cell.angle_gamma   90.00
#
_symmetry.space_group_name_H-M   'P 1'
#
loop_
_entity.id
_entity.type
_entity.pdbx_description
1 polymer ?
#
loop_
_entity_poly.entity_id
_entity_poly.type
_entity_poly.pdbx_seq_one_letter_code
_entity_poly.pdbx_strand_id
1 'polypeptide(L)'
;MHGGISSPKNNNGLELIYIDDKVQKDGSITIKTFHRQHTHLPERFQNWRIKEIVDGEKVYYADAEPCDIPEDCRLDVRVQMPADSIWDQKQHSQQEQENPAE
;
A
#
# COMPACT_ATOMS: atom_id res chain seq x y z
N MET A 1 -16.44 -0.91 -5.24
CA MET A 1 -15.30 -1.85 -5.21
C MET A 1 -14.05 -1.03 -5.01
N HIS A 2 -13.56 -0.90 -3.77
CA HIS A 2 -12.27 -0.26 -3.51
C HIS A 2 -11.23 -1.38 -3.55
N GLY A 3 -10.23 -1.24 -4.43
CA GLY A 3 -9.08 -2.14 -4.43
C GLY A 3 -8.51 -2.23 -3.01
N GLY A 4 -8.20 -3.44 -2.57
CA GLY A 4 -7.76 -3.67 -1.19
C GLY A 4 -6.28 -3.32 -1.06
N ILE A 5 -5.95 -2.08 -0.72
CA ILE A 5 -4.61 -1.70 -0.29
C ILE A 5 -4.60 -1.68 1.24
N SER A 6 -3.65 -2.39 1.85
CA SER A 6 -3.48 -2.42 3.31
C SER A 6 -2.25 -1.62 3.73
N SER A 7 -2.45 -0.62 4.59
CA SER A 7 -1.36 0.18 5.16
C SER A 7 -0.61 -0.58 6.25
N PRO A 8 0.73 -0.44 6.33
CA PRO A 8 1.51 -0.86 7.49
C PRO A 8 0.96 -0.29 8.80
N LYS A 9 0.90 -1.14 9.83
CA LYS A 9 0.40 -0.77 11.16
C LYS A 9 1.48 -0.98 12.20
N ASN A 10 1.45 -0.13 13.22
CA ASN A 10 2.26 -0.31 14.42
C ASN A 10 1.65 -1.39 15.33
N ASN A 11 2.32 -1.66 16.45
CA ASN A 11 1.88 -2.61 17.47
C ASN A 11 0.58 -2.22 18.21
N ASN A 12 0.14 -0.97 18.13
CA ASN A 12 -1.14 -0.53 18.69
C ASN A 12 -2.29 -0.54 17.66
N GLY A 13 -2.02 -1.03 16.44
CA GLY A 13 -3.00 -1.19 15.38
C GLY A 13 -3.26 0.08 14.55
N LEU A 14 -2.57 1.17 14.84
CA LEU A 14 -2.66 2.40 14.07
C LEU A 14 -1.73 2.38 12.86
N GLU A 15 -2.16 3.02 11.79
CA GLU A 15 -1.41 3.08 10.53
C GLU A 15 -0.16 3.94 10.67
N LEU A 16 0.93 3.51 10.06
CA LEU A 16 2.21 4.21 10.05
C LEU A 16 2.29 5.30 8.97
N ILE A 17 1.53 5.12 7.89
CA ILE A 17 1.54 6.00 6.72
C ILE A 17 0.11 6.21 6.19
N TYR A 18 -0.11 7.36 5.56
CA TYR A 18 -1.23 7.57 4.65
C TYR A 18 -0.91 7.01 3.28
N ILE A 19 -1.95 6.59 2.56
CA ILE A 19 -1.87 6.10 1.19
C ILE A 19 -2.85 6.90 0.35
N ASP A 20 -2.36 7.44 -0.76
CA ASP A 20 -3.16 8.01 -1.85
C ASP A 20 -2.94 7.15 -3.10
N ASP A 21 -3.97 6.40 -3.50
CA ASP A 21 -3.92 5.50 -4.65
C ASP A 21 -4.81 5.96 -5.80
N LYS A 22 -4.33 5.74 -7.02
CA LYS A 22 -5.06 6.08 -8.25
C LYS A 22 -4.79 5.08 -9.34
N VAL A 23 -5.86 4.52 -9.89
CA VAL A 23 -5.82 3.74 -11.14
C VAL A 23 -5.88 4.71 -12.32
N GLN A 24 -4.90 4.63 -13.21
CA GLN A 24 -4.82 5.41 -14.44
C GLN A 24 -5.62 4.76 -15.57
N LYS A 25 -5.85 5.51 -16.65
CA LYS A 25 -6.66 5.04 -17.79
C LYS A 25 -6.05 3.85 -18.52
N ASP A 26 -4.73 3.71 -18.47
CA ASP A 26 -3.97 2.61 -19.06
C ASP A 26 -3.91 1.37 -18.14
N GLY A 27 -4.57 1.43 -16.96
CA GLY A 27 -4.56 0.37 -15.97
C GLY A 27 -3.36 0.41 -15.03
N SER A 28 -2.42 1.33 -15.20
CA SER A 28 -1.33 1.52 -14.23
C SER A 28 -1.87 2.04 -12.89
N ILE A 29 -1.23 1.67 -11.79
CA ILE A 29 -1.63 2.10 -10.44
C ILE A 29 -0.52 2.97 -9.87
N THR A 30 -0.87 4.19 -9.48
CA THR A 30 0.03 5.09 -8.74
C THR A 30 -0.33 5.03 -7.26
N ILE A 31 0.66 4.74 -6.42
CA ILE A 31 0.52 4.72 -4.98
C ILE A 31 1.50 5.75 -4.42
N LYS A 32 0.99 6.70 -3.64
CA LYS A 32 1.80 7.69 -2.93
C LYS A 32 1.66 7.46 -1.43
N THR A 33 2.78 7.54 -0.74
CA THR A 33 2.88 7.29 0.70
C THR A 33 3.32 8.55 1.42
N PHE A 34 2.68 8.81 2.55
CA PHE A 34 2.98 9.99 3.37
C PHE A 34 3.05 9.60 4.84
N HIS A 35 3.91 10.26 5.60
CA HIS A 35 4.08 10.00 7.02
C HIS A 35 2.80 10.35 7.78
N ARG A 36 2.44 9.52 8.76
CA ARG A 36 1.24 9.73 9.58
C ARG A 36 1.61 9.91 11.04
N GLN A 37 1.26 11.06 11.60
CA GLN A 37 1.46 11.40 13.01
C GLN A 37 0.15 11.26 13.80
N HIS A 38 0.21 10.57 14.94
CA HIS A 38 -0.93 10.38 15.83
C HIS A 38 -0.91 11.39 16.98
N THR A 39 -1.03 12.68 16.67
CA THR A 39 -0.87 13.79 17.65
C THR A 39 -1.85 13.77 18.82
N HIS A 40 -2.96 13.06 18.69
CA HIS A 40 -3.95 12.84 19.75
C HIS A 40 -3.47 11.87 20.85
N LEU A 41 -2.37 11.15 20.64
CA LEU A 41 -1.78 10.24 21.61
C LEU A 41 -0.70 10.94 22.45
N PRO A 42 -0.35 10.39 23.64
CA PRO A 42 0.81 10.87 24.39
C PRO A 42 2.08 10.74 23.54
N GLU A 43 3.02 11.68 23.72
CA GLU A 43 4.21 11.87 22.88
C GLU A 43 4.97 10.56 22.56
N ARG A 44 5.16 9.70 23.56
CA ARG A 44 5.86 8.40 23.41
C ARG A 44 5.14 7.42 22.46
N PHE A 45 3.85 7.56 22.27
CA PHE A 45 3.02 6.72 21.40
C PHE A 45 2.69 7.40 20.07
N GLN A 46 3.13 8.64 19.87
CA GLN A 46 3.06 9.28 18.58
C GLN A 46 4.12 8.67 17.66
N ASN A 47 3.77 8.51 16.38
CA ASN A 47 4.59 7.84 15.37
C ASN A 47 5.78 8.72 14.92
N TRP A 48 6.65 9.11 15.85
CA TRP A 48 7.84 9.89 15.54
C TRP A 48 8.86 9.05 14.76
N ARG A 49 9.06 9.39 13.49
CA ARG A 49 10.03 8.73 12.61
C ARG A 49 11.13 9.71 12.21
N ILE A 50 12.38 9.28 12.36
CA ILE A 50 13.54 10.06 11.95
C ILE A 50 13.61 10.00 10.42
N LYS A 51 13.66 11.17 9.79
CA LYS A 51 13.87 11.36 8.36
C LYS A 51 15.35 11.33 8.03
N GLU A 52 16.13 12.11 8.77
CA GLU A 52 17.57 12.24 8.58
C GLU A 52 18.24 12.74 9.87
N ILE A 53 19.56 12.62 9.91
CA ILE A 53 20.38 13.19 10.97
C ILE A 53 21.30 14.23 10.33
N VAL A 54 21.13 15.49 10.70
CA VAL A 54 21.89 16.64 10.18
C VAL A 54 22.69 17.23 11.34
N ASP A 55 24.01 17.31 11.20
CA ASP A 55 24.93 17.84 12.22
C ASP A 55 24.75 17.23 13.63
N GLY A 56 24.32 15.96 13.68
CA GLY A 56 24.06 15.24 14.94
C GLY A 56 22.65 15.44 15.51
N GLU A 57 21.83 16.29 14.92
CA GLU A 57 20.44 16.50 15.29
C GLU A 57 19.50 15.63 14.45
N LYS A 58 18.49 15.03 15.12
CA LYS A 58 17.48 14.21 14.46
C LYS A 58 16.40 15.10 13.87
N VAL A 59 16.23 15.04 12.55
CA VAL A 59 15.11 15.65 11.84
C VAL A 59 14.00 14.61 11.72
N TYR A 60 12.80 14.94 12.17
CA TYR A 60 11.64 14.05 12.10
C TYR A 60 10.74 14.41 10.93
N TYR A 61 10.02 13.42 10.41
CA TYR A 61 8.96 13.67 9.43
C TYR A 61 7.82 14.50 10.04
N ALA A 62 7.29 15.43 9.25
CA ALA A 62 6.03 16.09 9.55
C ALA A 62 4.83 15.20 9.16
N ASP A 63 3.65 15.48 9.75
CA ASP A 63 2.42 14.79 9.33
C ASP A 63 2.10 15.11 7.87
N ALA A 64 1.67 14.09 7.13
CA ALA A 64 1.42 14.11 5.69
C ALA A 64 2.63 14.49 4.81
N GLU A 65 3.85 14.45 5.34
CA GLU A 65 5.06 14.63 4.53
C GLU A 65 5.30 13.39 3.64
N PRO A 66 5.66 13.55 2.35
CA PRO A 66 6.03 12.42 1.52
C PRO A 66 7.15 11.59 2.15
N CYS A 67 6.93 10.28 2.29
CA CYS A 67 7.91 9.38 2.87
C CYS A 67 7.90 8.01 2.19
N ASP A 68 9.01 7.30 2.27
CA ASP A 68 9.06 5.90 1.87
C ASP A 68 8.35 4.99 2.87
N ILE A 69 7.97 3.80 2.40
CA ILE A 69 7.43 2.74 3.24
C ILE A 69 8.47 2.45 4.35
N PRO A 70 8.04 2.36 5.63
CA PRO A 70 8.94 2.01 6.72
C PRO A 70 9.73 0.73 6.47
N GLU A 71 10.96 0.69 6.96
CA GLU A 71 11.76 -0.55 6.97
C GLU A 71 10.98 -1.65 7.70
N ASP A 72 11.17 -2.89 7.26
CA ASP A 72 10.47 -4.09 7.75
C ASP A 72 8.93 -4.09 7.60
N CYS A 73 8.38 -3.10 6.89
CA CYS A 73 6.98 -3.06 6.53
C CYS A 73 6.78 -3.34 5.04
N ARG A 74 5.55 -3.73 4.66
CA ARG A 74 5.16 -3.88 3.26
C ARG A 74 3.76 -3.34 3.03
N LEU A 75 3.50 -3.00 1.78
CA LEU A 75 2.16 -2.67 1.30
C LEU A 75 1.57 -3.89 0.61
N ASP A 76 0.42 -4.37 1.10
CA ASP A 76 -0.31 -5.46 0.47
C ASP A 76 -1.38 -4.87 -0.47
N VAL A 77 -1.27 -5.17 -1.77
CA VAL A 77 -2.17 -4.66 -2.82
C VAL A 77 -2.91 -5.82 -3.49
N ARG A 78 -4.25 -5.82 -3.41
CA ARG A 78 -5.10 -6.77 -4.13
C ARG A 78 -5.65 -6.13 -5.40
N VAL A 79 -5.29 -6.72 -6.55
CA VAL A 79 -5.81 -6.37 -7.86
C VAL A 79 -6.79 -7.44 -8.32
N GLN A 80 -7.95 -7.02 -8.83
CA GLN A 80 -8.89 -7.92 -9.49
C GLN A 80 -8.57 -7.96 -10.99
N MET A 81 -8.32 -9.15 -11.53
CA MET A 81 -8.16 -9.32 -12.98
C MET A 81 -9.53 -9.23 -13.66
N PRO A 82 -9.65 -8.50 -14.79
CA PRO A 82 -10.87 -8.47 -15.57
C PRO A 82 -11.05 -9.78 -16.35
N ALA A 83 -12.29 -10.23 -16.54
CA ALA A 83 -12.60 -11.55 -17.10
C ALA A 83 -12.11 -11.76 -18.55
N ASP A 84 -11.89 -10.69 -19.29
CA ASP A 84 -11.29 -10.69 -20.63
C ASP A 84 -9.76 -10.59 -20.59
N SER A 85 -9.13 -10.73 -19.41
CA SER A 85 -7.68 -10.76 -19.30
C SER A 85 -7.08 -11.96 -20.04
N ILE A 86 -5.88 -11.79 -20.59
CA ILE A 86 -5.14 -12.89 -21.24
C ILE A 86 -4.97 -14.10 -20.31
N TRP A 87 -4.91 -13.85 -19.00
CA TRP A 87 -4.82 -14.90 -17.99
C TRP A 87 -6.14 -15.69 -17.89
N ASP A 88 -7.27 -15.02 -17.69
CA ASP A 88 -8.59 -15.66 -17.59
C ASP A 88 -8.96 -16.39 -18.88
N GLN A 89 -8.67 -15.81 -20.04
CA GLN A 89 -8.88 -16.45 -21.34
C GLN A 89 -8.08 -17.76 -21.46
N LYS A 90 -6.82 -17.80 -21.00
CA LYS A 90 -6.01 -19.02 -20.99
C LYS A 90 -6.55 -20.07 -20.03
N GLN A 91 -7.02 -19.66 -18.85
CA GLN A 91 -7.63 -20.60 -17.88
C GLN A 91 -8.91 -21.23 -18.45
N HIS A 92 -9.77 -20.43 -19.07
CA HIS A 92 -10.97 -20.93 -19.76
C HIS A 92 -10.62 -21.91 -20.88
N SER A 93 -9.63 -21.57 -21.72
CA SER A 93 -9.19 -22.43 -22.82
C SER A 93 -8.65 -23.78 -22.33
N GLN A 94 -7.93 -23.80 -21.20
CA GLN A 94 -7.41 -25.02 -20.58
C GLN A 94 -8.54 -25.87 -19.98
N GLN A 95 -9.50 -25.25 -19.30
CA GLN A 95 -10.67 -25.95 -18.76
C GLN A 95 -11.54 -26.57 -19.86
N GLU A 96 -11.73 -25.87 -20.99
CA GLU A 96 -12.47 -26.40 -22.15
C GLU A 96 -11.74 -27.56 -22.84
N GLN A 97 -10.40 -27.60 -22.79
CA GLN A 97 -9.61 -28.72 -23.30
C GLN A 97 -9.64 -29.94 -22.36
N GLU A 98 -9.66 -29.72 -21.04
CA GLU A 98 -9.71 -30.78 -20.03
C GLU A 98 -11.13 -31.36 -19.85
N ASN A 99 -12.17 -30.54 -20.03
CA ASN A 99 -13.58 -30.95 -20.04
C ASN A 99 -14.27 -30.41 -21.29
N PRO A 100 -14.05 -31.01 -22.46
CA PRO A 100 -14.82 -30.66 -23.64
C PRO A 100 -16.30 -30.93 -23.34
N ALA A 101 -17.15 -29.93 -23.60
CA ALA A 101 -18.59 -30.09 -23.46
C ALA A 101 -19.06 -31.26 -24.35
N GLU A 102 -19.77 -32.20 -23.74
CA GLU A 102 -20.30 -33.43 -24.34
C GLU A 102 -21.32 -33.16 -25.46
#